data_AF-A0A662W4H2-F1
#
_entry.id   AF-A0A662W4H2-F1
#
_cell.length_a   1.000
_cell.length_b   1.000
_cell.length_c   1.000
_cell.angle_alpha   90.00
_cell.angle_beta   90.00
_cell.angle_gamma   90.00
#
_symmetry.space_group_name_H-M   'P 1'
#
loop_
_entity.id
_entity.type
_entity.pdbx_description
1 polymer ?
#
loop_
_entity_poly.entity_id
_entity_poly.type
_entity_poly.pdbx_seq_one_letter_code
_entity_poly.pdbx_strand_id
1 'polypeptide(L)'
;MKTVDIIHNWNAELVRRLREEEIIEKVDWIEDKPLNIFCHIYSGKEYWYFACGEPDIYEEYIVPKDLSLHEACAVVKFEEYNETLRSLPSKCEAEYHMCLDECSGDHDCIVQCREEYNECMSKIDLATRRLDIEGKKLERYGLQILERLAGEDAGSPDVDEIIRVEKL
;
A
#
# COMPACT_ATOMS: atom_id res chain seq x y z
N MET A 1 -12.40 -20.91 -3.13
CA MET A 1 -11.64 -19.66 -3.20
C MET A 1 -12.64 -18.54 -3.03
N LYS A 2 -12.44 -17.68 -2.04
CA LYS A 2 -13.27 -16.52 -1.71
C LYS A 2 -12.66 -15.31 -2.41
N THR A 3 -13.49 -14.55 -3.10
CA THR A 3 -13.09 -13.27 -3.69
C THR A 3 -13.18 -12.18 -2.65
N VAL A 4 -12.25 -11.24 -2.71
CA VAL A 4 -12.17 -10.09 -1.83
C VAL A 4 -12.15 -8.85 -2.71
N ASP A 5 -13.13 -7.99 -2.48
CA ASP A 5 -13.15 -6.64 -3.03
C ASP A 5 -12.46 -5.73 -2.04
N ILE A 6 -11.48 -4.97 -2.53
CA ILE A 6 -10.76 -3.99 -1.74
C ILE A 6 -11.00 -2.61 -2.29
N ILE A 7 -11.19 -1.68 -1.37
CA ILE A 7 -11.24 -0.27 -1.69
C ILE A 7 -9.87 0.32 -1.40
N HIS A 8 -9.36 1.07 -2.36
CA HIS A 8 -8.11 1.81 -2.23
C HIS A 8 -8.40 3.29 -2.43
N ASN A 9 -8.27 4.05 -1.34
CA ASN A 9 -8.50 5.47 -1.33
C ASN A 9 -7.18 6.23 -1.16
N TRP A 10 -6.85 7.05 -2.15
CA TRP A 10 -5.59 7.80 -2.21
C TRP A 10 -5.66 9.14 -1.48
N ASN A 11 -6.86 9.57 -1.05
CA ASN A 11 -7.11 10.91 -0.51
C ASN A 11 -6.97 11.05 1.01
N ALA A 12 -6.54 10.01 1.74
CA ALA A 12 -6.20 10.07 3.18
C ALA A 12 -7.26 10.69 4.14
N GLU A 13 -8.51 10.84 3.71
CA GLU A 13 -9.51 11.59 4.48
C GLU A 13 -10.47 10.68 5.26
N LEU A 14 -10.75 9.48 4.76
CA LEU A 14 -11.82 8.65 5.31
C LEU A 14 -11.46 8.16 6.71
N VAL A 15 -10.26 7.61 6.89
CA VAL A 15 -9.82 7.11 8.21
C VAL A 15 -9.73 8.25 9.20
N ARG A 16 -9.26 9.43 8.76
CA ARG A 16 -9.22 10.63 9.61
C ARG A 16 -10.63 11.03 10.07
N ARG A 17 -11.59 11.15 9.15
CA ARG A 17 -12.99 11.52 9.47
C ARG A 17 -13.65 10.50 10.39
N LEU A 18 -13.54 9.20 10.07
CA LEU A 18 -14.09 8.13 10.88
C LEU A 18 -13.54 8.14 12.32
N ARG A 19 -12.26 8.48 12.50
CA ARG A 19 -11.64 8.62 13.84
C ARG A 19 -12.11 9.87 14.58
N GLU A 20 -12.19 11.01 13.90
CA GLU A 20 -12.67 12.27 14.50
C GLU A 20 -14.13 12.15 14.96
N GLU A 21 -14.92 11.32 14.27
CA GLU A 21 -16.30 11.00 14.64
C GLU A 21 -16.43 9.81 15.61
N GLU A 22 -15.31 9.25 16.09
CA GLU A 22 -15.26 8.10 17.02
C GLU A 22 -15.97 6.84 16.50
N ILE A 23 -16.05 6.66 15.18
CA ILE A 23 -16.70 5.53 14.52
C ILE A 23 -15.77 4.31 14.46
N ILE A 24 -14.47 4.55 14.30
CA ILE A 24 -13.45 3.50 14.24
C ILE A 24 -12.42 3.66 15.36
N GLU A 25 -11.91 2.53 15.84
CA GLU A 25 -10.88 2.49 16.87
C GLU A 25 -9.56 1.92 16.34
N LYS A 26 -8.43 2.45 16.79
CA LYS A 26 -7.11 1.89 16.43
C LYS A 26 -6.89 0.58 17.17
N VAL A 27 -6.58 -0.49 16.43
CA VAL A 27 -6.42 -1.83 17.01
C VAL A 27 -5.02 -2.40 16.87
N ASP A 28 -4.30 -2.06 15.80
CA ASP A 28 -2.96 -2.61 15.56
C ASP A 28 -2.20 -1.75 14.53
N TRP A 29 -1.04 -2.25 14.08
CA TRP A 29 -0.23 -1.64 13.03
C TRP A 29 0.59 -2.71 12.29
N ILE A 30 0.96 -2.38 11.05
CA ILE A 30 1.89 -3.14 10.21
C ILE A 30 3.19 -2.34 10.11
N GLU A 31 4.33 -3.02 10.24
CA GLU A 31 5.63 -2.49 9.83
C GLU A 31 6.41 -3.54 9.06
N ASP A 32 6.89 -3.13 7.88
CA ASP A 32 7.81 -3.89 7.05
C ASP A 32 8.94 -2.97 6.57
N LYS A 33 9.99 -2.93 7.39
CA LYS A 33 11.15 -2.03 7.24
C LYS A 33 11.85 -2.06 5.87
N PRO A 34 12.01 -3.20 5.18
CA PRO A 34 12.80 -3.20 3.96
C PRO A 34 12.21 -2.37 2.81
N LEU A 35 10.91 -2.06 2.85
CA LEU A 35 10.25 -1.16 1.89
C LEU A 35 9.54 0.01 2.58
N ASN A 36 9.79 0.22 3.88
CA ASN A 36 9.12 1.24 4.68
C ASN A 36 7.58 1.16 4.62
N ILE A 37 7.02 -0.04 4.50
CA ILE A 37 5.56 -0.21 4.60
C ILE A 37 5.20 -0.01 6.07
N PHE A 38 4.37 1.00 6.32
CA PHE A 38 3.85 1.28 7.65
C PHE A 38 2.36 1.56 7.53
N CYS A 39 1.54 0.76 8.21
CA CYS A 39 0.09 0.96 8.18
C CYS A 39 -0.47 0.98 9.60
N HIS A 40 -1.32 1.96 9.91
CA HIS A 40 -2.18 1.91 11.08
C HIS A 40 -3.46 1.16 10.78
N ILE A 41 -3.87 0.28 11.69
CA ILE A 41 -5.06 -0.55 11.51
C ILE A 41 -6.14 -0.09 12.46
N TYR A 42 -7.33 0.11 11.91
CA TYR A 42 -8.53 0.52 12.63
C TYR A 42 -9.66 -0.47 12.40
N SER A 43 -10.50 -0.61 13.41
CA SER A 43 -11.65 -1.50 13.46
C SER A 43 -12.92 -0.67 13.37
N GLY A 44 -13.72 -0.89 12.34
CA GLY A 44 -15.09 -0.37 12.23
C GLY A 44 -16.14 -1.43 12.52
N LYS A 45 -17.38 -1.24 12.08
CA LYS A 45 -18.47 -2.21 12.20
C LYS A 45 -18.35 -3.32 11.17
N GLU A 46 -18.29 -2.96 9.88
CA GLU A 46 -18.30 -3.91 8.77
C GLU A 46 -16.90 -4.09 8.14
N TYR A 47 -16.00 -3.14 8.37
CA TYR A 47 -14.68 -3.13 7.72
C TYR A 47 -13.50 -2.99 8.68
N TRP A 48 -12.36 -3.47 8.21
CA TRP A 48 -11.03 -3.09 8.64
C TRP A 48 -10.55 -1.92 7.78
N TYR A 49 -9.96 -0.91 8.42
CA TYR A 49 -9.38 0.24 7.76
C TYR A 49 -7.89 0.29 7.99
N PHE A 50 -7.13 0.51 6.94
CA PHE A 50 -5.68 0.62 6.98
C PHE A 50 -5.30 1.99 6.44
N ALA A 51 -4.50 2.74 7.18
CA ALA A 51 -3.88 3.98 6.71
C ALA A 51 -2.38 3.72 6.58
N CYS A 52 -1.91 3.56 5.36
CA CYS A 52 -0.55 3.19 4.98
C CYS A 52 0.23 4.40 4.45
N GLY A 53 1.52 4.48 4.76
CA GLY A 53 2.40 5.54 4.27
C GLY A 53 2.88 6.51 5.36
N GLU A 54 3.29 7.70 4.92
CA GLU A 54 3.85 8.73 5.80
C GLU A 54 2.75 9.57 6.46
N PRO A 55 3.05 10.26 7.58
CA PRO A 55 2.07 11.00 8.39
C PRO A 55 1.16 12.01 7.67
N ASP A 56 1.51 12.41 6.46
CA ASP A 56 0.85 13.45 5.66
C ASP A 56 0.39 12.99 4.27
N ILE A 57 0.73 11.76 3.86
CA ILE A 57 0.32 11.15 2.59
C ILE A 57 -0.05 9.71 2.90
N TYR A 58 -1.34 9.47 3.17
CA TYR A 58 -1.83 8.13 3.44
C TYR A 58 -2.56 7.56 2.24
N GLU A 59 -2.16 6.36 1.86
CA GLU A 59 -3.01 5.44 1.13
C GLU A 59 -3.91 4.72 2.13
N GLU A 60 -5.20 4.66 1.85
CA GLU A 60 -6.17 4.02 2.71
C GLU A 60 -6.71 2.76 2.05
N TYR A 61 -6.68 1.64 2.77
CA TYR A 61 -7.29 0.38 2.32
C TYR A 61 -8.47 0.02 3.22
N ILE A 62 -9.57 -0.41 2.60
CA ILE A 62 -10.78 -0.85 3.30
C ILE A 62 -11.05 -2.29 2.93
N VAL A 63 -11.08 -3.14 3.94
CA VAL A 63 -11.18 -4.60 3.79
C VAL A 63 -12.35 -5.12 4.63
N PRO A 64 -13.28 -5.91 4.08
CA PRO A 64 -14.42 -6.44 4.83
C PRO A 64 -14.02 -7.30 6.05
N LYS A 65 -14.79 -7.22 7.14
CA LYS A 65 -14.60 -8.01 8.38
C LYS A 65 -15.05 -9.45 8.30
N ASP A 66 -15.63 -9.85 7.19
CA ASP A 66 -15.80 -11.27 6.88
C ASP A 66 -14.44 -11.97 6.63
N LEU A 67 -13.34 -11.20 6.61
CA LEU A 67 -11.96 -11.64 6.77
C LEU A 67 -11.45 -11.38 8.20
N SER A 68 -10.68 -12.33 8.72
CA SER A 68 -9.90 -12.13 9.94
C SER A 68 -8.85 -11.04 9.75
N LEU A 69 -8.40 -10.43 10.85
CA LEU A 69 -7.35 -9.40 10.80
C LEU A 69 -6.07 -9.90 10.09
N HIS A 70 -5.68 -11.16 10.26
CA HIS A 70 -4.51 -11.73 9.58
C HIS A 70 -4.69 -11.83 8.07
N GLU A 71 -5.89 -12.17 7.60
CA GLU A 71 -6.23 -12.22 6.18
C GLU A 71 -6.25 -10.81 5.58
N ALA A 72 -6.88 -9.85 6.27
CA ALA A 72 -6.91 -8.46 5.85
C ALA A 72 -5.49 -7.85 5.77
N CYS A 73 -4.64 -8.11 6.76
CA CYS A 73 -3.22 -7.69 6.71
C CYS A 73 -2.46 -8.30 5.52
N ALA A 74 -2.71 -9.56 5.17
CA ALA A 74 -2.05 -10.19 4.03
C ALA A 74 -2.48 -9.56 2.70
N VAL A 75 -3.76 -9.19 2.58
CA VAL A 75 -4.31 -8.47 1.43
C VAL A 75 -3.64 -7.10 1.28
N VAL A 76 -3.62 -6.29 2.34
CA VAL A 76 -3.03 -4.95 2.29
C VAL A 76 -1.53 -4.98 2.03
N LYS A 77 -0.79 -5.91 2.67
CA LYS A 77 0.65 -6.07 2.36
C LYS A 77 0.88 -6.42 0.90
N PHE A 78 0.10 -7.35 0.34
CA PHE A 78 0.22 -7.71 -1.07
C PHE A 78 0.00 -6.49 -1.98
N GLU A 79 -0.98 -5.65 -1.67
CA GLU A 79 -1.24 -4.42 -2.43
C GLU A 79 -0.10 -3.40 -2.35
N GLU A 80 0.37 -3.10 -1.14
CA GLU A 80 1.51 -2.20 -0.91
C GLU A 80 2.77 -2.65 -1.67
N TYR A 81 3.04 -3.97 -1.66
CA TYR A 81 4.14 -4.55 -2.44
C TYR A 81 3.92 -4.41 -3.94
N ASN A 82 2.70 -4.63 -4.43
CA ASN A 82 2.38 -4.54 -5.84
C ASN A 82 2.48 -3.08 -6.34
N GLU A 83 2.00 -2.13 -5.55
CA GLU A 83 2.06 -0.72 -5.89
C GLU A 83 3.49 -0.18 -5.92
N THR A 84 4.31 -0.57 -4.92
CA THR A 84 5.75 -0.29 -4.92
C THR A 84 6.41 -0.78 -6.21
N LEU A 85 6.07 -1.99 -6.67
CA LEU A 85 6.67 -2.60 -7.87
C LEU A 85 6.21 -1.96 -9.19
N ARG A 86 5.06 -1.27 -9.21
CA ARG A 86 4.55 -0.61 -10.42
C ARG A 86 5.32 0.66 -10.76
N SER A 87 5.68 1.46 -9.76
CA SER A 87 6.23 2.80 -9.96
C SER A 87 7.75 2.86 -9.77
N LEU A 88 8.29 2.04 -8.85
CA LEU A 88 9.69 2.14 -8.43
C LEU A 88 10.70 1.81 -9.53
N PRO A 89 10.52 0.79 -10.41
CA PRO A 89 11.49 0.50 -11.47
C PRO A 89 11.72 1.67 -12.42
N SER A 90 10.64 2.27 -12.94
CA SER A 90 10.74 3.44 -13.82
C SER A 90 11.34 4.65 -13.12
N LYS A 91 11.08 4.82 -11.81
CA LYS A 91 11.64 5.90 -11.00
C LYS A 91 13.15 5.72 -10.80
N CYS A 92 13.61 4.52 -10.44
CA CYS A 92 15.03 4.20 -10.31
C CYS A 92 15.78 4.47 -11.63
N GLU A 93 15.21 4.08 -12.77
CA GLU A 93 15.82 4.32 -14.09
C GLU A 93 15.89 5.81 -14.42
N ALA A 94 14.82 6.56 -14.17
CA ALA A 94 14.78 8.00 -14.42
C ALA A 94 15.81 8.77 -13.56
N GLU A 95 15.86 8.47 -12.25
CA GLU A 95 16.82 9.07 -11.32
C GLU A 95 18.27 8.75 -11.72
N TYR A 96 18.53 7.51 -12.14
CA TYR A 96 19.85 7.11 -12.62
C TYR A 96 20.28 7.90 -13.87
N HIS A 97 19.39 8.05 -14.85
CA HIS A 97 19.69 8.81 -16.06
C HIS A 97 19.93 10.30 -15.77
N MET A 98 19.12 10.89 -14.88
CA MET A 98 19.34 12.27 -14.43
C MET A 98 20.70 12.44 -13.75
N CYS A 99 21.07 11.52 -12.87
CA CYS A 99 22.37 11.53 -12.18
C CYS A 99 23.54 11.45 -13.18
N LEU A 100 23.45 10.57 -14.18
CA LEU A 100 24.47 10.45 -15.22
C LEU A 100 24.65 11.74 -16.05
N ASP A 101 23.56 12.42 -16.38
CA ASP A 101 23.60 13.69 -17.12
C ASP A 101 24.29 14.80 -16.32
N GLU A 102 24.08 14.83 -14.99
CA GLU A 102 24.71 15.80 -14.09
C GLU A 102 26.21 15.56 -13.90
N CYS A 103 26.66 14.31 -13.92
CA CYS A 103 28.07 13.95 -13.67
C CYS A 103 29.07 14.47 -14.72
N SER A 104 28.62 14.87 -15.92
CA SER A 104 29.49 15.46 -16.98
C SER A 104 30.76 14.64 -17.31
N GLY A 105 30.74 13.32 -17.10
CA GLY A 105 31.89 12.44 -17.33
C GLY A 105 32.86 12.27 -16.15
N ASP A 106 32.56 12.83 -14.98
CA ASP A 106 33.30 12.56 -13.74
C ASP A 106 33.15 11.09 -13.33
N HIS A 107 34.28 10.40 -13.20
CA HIS A 107 34.31 8.96 -12.95
C HIS A 107 33.74 8.60 -11.58
N ASP A 108 34.07 9.35 -10.53
CA ASP A 108 33.65 9.05 -9.16
C ASP A 108 32.14 9.30 -9.03
N CYS A 109 31.63 10.35 -9.67
CA CYS A 109 30.20 10.64 -9.75
C CYS A 109 29.42 9.53 -10.47
N ILE A 110 29.90 9.03 -11.62
CA ILE A 110 29.25 7.93 -12.36
C ILE A 110 29.21 6.64 -11.54
N VAL A 111 30.27 6.35 -10.78
CA VAL A 111 30.31 5.19 -9.87
C VAL A 111 29.23 5.34 -8.80
N GLN A 112 29.11 6.50 -8.18
CA GLN A 112 28.09 6.76 -7.16
C GLN A 112 26.66 6.60 -7.73
N CYS A 113 26.36 7.18 -8.90
CA CYS A 113 25.04 7.00 -9.54
C CYS A 113 24.70 5.51 -9.75
N ARG A 114 25.69 4.70 -10.12
CA ARG A 114 25.50 3.26 -10.32
C ARG A 114 25.26 2.52 -8.99
N GLU A 115 25.95 2.91 -7.93
CA GLU A 115 25.72 2.35 -6.60
C GLU A 115 24.29 2.64 -6.12
N GLU A 116 23.84 3.89 -6.22
CA GLU A 116 22.47 4.30 -5.85
C GLU A 116 21.41 3.57 -6.69
N TYR A 117 21.62 3.42 -8.00
CA TYR A 117 20.74 2.62 -8.86
C TYR A 117 20.69 1.15 -8.43
N ASN A 118 21.84 0.53 -8.15
CA ASN A 118 21.89 -0.86 -7.69
C ASN A 118 21.19 -1.05 -6.34
N GLU A 119 21.32 -0.08 -5.42
CA GLU A 119 20.58 -0.09 -4.16
C GLU A 119 19.07 0.01 -4.40
N CYS A 120 18.63 0.86 -5.32
CA CYS A 120 17.22 0.98 -5.73
C CYS A 120 16.69 -0.35 -6.31
N MET A 121 17.43 -0.96 -7.23
CA MET A 121 17.08 -2.26 -7.81
C MET A 121 17.07 -3.40 -6.79
N SER A 122 17.97 -3.38 -5.81
CA SER A 122 17.97 -4.35 -4.70
C SER A 122 16.70 -4.25 -3.84
N LYS A 123 16.11 -3.06 -3.69
CA LYS A 123 14.81 -2.90 -3.02
C LYS A 123 13.68 -3.50 -3.86
N ILE A 124 13.70 -3.34 -5.18
CA ILE A 124 12.72 -3.94 -6.11
C ILE A 124 12.79 -5.47 -6.06
N ASP A 125 13.99 -6.06 -6.08
CA ASP A 125 14.17 -7.50 -5.95
C ASP A 125 13.59 -8.04 -4.65
N LEU A 126 13.82 -7.32 -3.55
CA LEU A 126 13.28 -7.67 -2.25
C LEU A 126 11.75 -7.57 -2.23
N ALA A 127 11.18 -6.50 -2.80
CA ALA A 127 9.74 -6.32 -2.94
C ALA A 127 9.09 -7.44 -3.74
N THR A 128 9.70 -7.86 -4.85
CA THR A 128 9.21 -8.95 -5.70
C THR A 128 9.12 -10.26 -4.91
N ARG A 129 10.17 -10.61 -4.16
CA ARG A 129 10.15 -11.82 -3.31
C ARG A 129 9.10 -11.74 -2.21
N ARG A 130 8.85 -10.55 -1.66
CA ARG A 130 7.82 -10.35 -0.63
C ARG A 130 6.42 -10.45 -1.21
N LEU A 131 6.18 -9.89 -2.40
CA LEU A 131 4.93 -10.04 -3.13
C LEU A 131 4.61 -11.53 -3.34
N ASP A 132 5.58 -12.34 -3.75
CA ASP A 132 5.40 -13.79 -3.89
C ASP A 132 5.03 -14.49 -2.57
N ILE A 133 5.61 -14.05 -1.45
CA ILE A 133 5.31 -14.59 -0.11
C ILE A 133 3.89 -14.23 0.30
N GLU A 134 3.48 -12.97 0.15
CA GLU A 134 2.13 -12.54 0.49
C GLU A 134 1.10 -13.17 -0.46
N GLY A 135 1.40 -13.29 -1.75
CA GLY A 135 0.56 -14.00 -2.73
C GLY A 135 0.32 -15.46 -2.33
N LYS A 136 1.36 -16.18 -1.90
CA LYS A 136 1.22 -17.55 -1.35
C LYS A 136 0.39 -17.60 -0.08
N LYS A 137 0.41 -16.56 0.76
CA LYS A 137 -0.47 -16.49 1.94
C LYS A 137 -1.92 -16.31 1.51
N LEU A 138 -2.21 -15.42 0.56
CA LEU A 138 -3.54 -15.25 0.00
C LEU A 138 -4.08 -16.57 -0.55
N GLU A 139 -3.30 -17.29 -1.36
CA GLU A 139 -3.65 -18.62 -1.86
C GLU A 139 -3.96 -19.61 -0.73
N ARG A 140 -3.15 -19.61 0.32
CA ARG A 140 -3.30 -20.50 1.47
C ARG A 140 -4.53 -20.16 2.32
N TYR A 141 -4.93 -18.89 2.36
CA TYR A 141 -6.21 -18.43 2.91
C TYR A 141 -7.38 -18.66 1.93
N GLY A 142 -7.09 -19.12 0.71
CA GLY A 142 -8.08 -19.30 -0.34
C GLY A 142 -8.70 -17.99 -0.79
N LEU A 143 -7.94 -16.89 -0.75
CA LEU A 143 -8.35 -15.55 -1.13
C LEU A 143 -7.88 -15.21 -2.54
N GLN A 144 -8.70 -14.44 -3.25
CA GLN A 144 -8.35 -13.81 -4.51
C GLN A 144 -8.83 -12.36 -4.50
N ILE A 145 -7.96 -11.42 -4.81
CA ILE A 145 -8.34 -10.01 -4.99
C ILE A 145 -9.03 -9.91 -6.35
N LEU A 146 -10.32 -9.56 -6.35
CA LEU A 146 -11.14 -9.54 -7.57
C LEU A 146 -11.18 -8.14 -8.20
N GLU A 147 -11.47 -7.12 -7.41
CA GLU A 147 -11.62 -5.75 -7.87
C GLU A 147 -10.93 -4.76 -6.92
N ARG A 148 -10.33 -3.73 -7.51
CA ARG A 148 -9.75 -2.58 -6.81
C ARG A 148 -10.56 -1.34 -7.19
N LEU A 149 -11.23 -0.74 -6.21
CA LEU A 149 -12.00 0.48 -6.44
C LEU A 149 -11.14 1.67 -6.02
N ALA A 150 -10.67 2.44 -7.01
CA ALA A 150 -9.78 3.58 -6.78
C ALA A 150 -10.57 4.83 -6.33
N GLY A 151 -10.00 5.55 -5.35
CA GLY A 151 -10.61 6.66 -4.63
C GLY A 151 -10.87 7.99 -5.37
N GLU A 152 -10.39 8.19 -6.61
CA GLU A 152 -10.28 9.55 -7.18
C GLU A 152 -11.13 9.86 -8.43
N ASP A 153 -11.61 8.87 -9.17
CA ASP A 153 -12.44 9.08 -10.39
C ASP A 153 -13.75 8.28 -10.34
N ALA A 154 -14.74 8.70 -11.14
CA ALA A 154 -16.12 8.18 -11.15
C ALA A 154 -16.20 6.64 -10.99
N GLY A 155 -16.68 6.18 -9.82
CA GLY A 155 -16.65 4.77 -9.41
C GLY A 155 -15.86 4.52 -8.12
N SER A 156 -15.13 5.53 -7.62
CA SER A 156 -14.66 5.60 -6.23
C SER A 156 -15.83 5.39 -5.26
N PRO A 157 -15.66 4.56 -4.21
CA PRO A 157 -16.73 4.35 -3.25
C PRO A 157 -17.03 5.66 -2.51
N ASP A 158 -18.32 5.95 -2.39
CA ASP A 158 -18.79 7.15 -1.73
C ASP A 158 -18.38 7.12 -0.24
N VAL A 159 -17.39 7.96 0.10
CA VAL A 159 -16.87 8.13 1.47
C VAL A 159 -18.02 8.39 2.46
N ASP A 160 -19.03 9.17 2.05
CA ASP A 160 -20.18 9.46 2.89
C ASP A 160 -21.11 8.24 3.02
N GLU A 161 -21.20 7.39 1.99
CA GLU A 161 -21.89 6.10 2.09
C GLU A 161 -21.20 5.16 3.08
N ILE A 162 -19.88 5.06 3.04
CA ILE A 162 -19.10 4.23 3.98
C ILE A 162 -19.31 4.74 5.40
N ILE A 163 -19.20 6.06 5.63
CA ILE A 163 -19.47 6.68 6.93
C ILE A 163 -20.90 6.39 7.40
N ARG A 164 -21.89 6.48 6.50
CA ARG A 164 -23.29 6.17 6.83
C ARG A 164 -23.46 4.71 7.23
N VAL A 165 -22.86 3.77 6.50
CA VAL A 165 -22.95 2.31 6.80
C VAL A 165 -22.32 2.00 8.16
N GLU A 166 -21.21 2.64 8.50
CA GLU A 166 -20.50 2.42 9.76
C GLU A 166 -21.19 3.03 10.99
N LYS A 167 -22.02 4.06 10.79
CA LYS A 167 -22.79 4.72 11.87
C LYS A 167 -24.08 3.98 12.27
N LEU A 168 -24.70 3.27 11.33
CA LEU A 168 -25.95 2.50 11.55
C LEU A 168 -25.64 1.18 12.25
#